data_AF-A0A7V6YHM9-F1
#
_entry.id   AF-A0A7V6YHM9-F1
#
_cell.length_a   1.000
_cell.length_b   1.000
_cell.length_c   1.000
_cell.angle_alpha   90.00
_cell.angle_beta   90.00
_cell.angle_gamma   90.00
#
_symmetry.space_group_name_H-M   'P 1'
#
loop_
_entity.id
_entity.type
_entity.pdbx_description
1 polymer ?
#
loop_
_entity_poly.entity_id
_entity_poly.type
_entity_poly.pdbx_seq_one_letter_code
_entity_poly.pdbx_strand_id
1 'polypeptide(L)'
;MLWQRVLTAVIAIPAVILLFYYAGFPLMLGSLAVVAAGLHEFYRLARSMGHNPLTWWGYLIGLNCILFGIYLWSGQYFPQTLWLLLMLSVLQFTAVFPRWSVSDLAVTYFGAFYVGGLLSFLVRLREWEPQGWMWVLLVFLLTWANDTAAYFIGSKLGKRPLCPRLSPKKTV
;
A
#
# COMPACT_ATOMS: atom_id res chain seq x y z
N MET A 1 26.26 -7.55 3.75
CA MET A 1 25.03 -7.41 4.56
C MET A 1 24.73 -5.96 4.93
N LEU A 2 25.54 -5.28 5.75
CA LEU A 2 25.24 -3.91 6.22
C LEU A 2 25.40 -2.85 5.12
N TRP A 3 26.43 -2.97 4.29
CA TRP A 3 26.68 -2.08 3.15
C TRP A 3 25.54 -2.07 2.12
N GLN A 4 24.96 -3.24 1.81
CA GLN A 4 23.82 -3.36 0.91
C GLN A 4 22.60 -2.62 1.45
N ARG A 5 22.35 -2.67 2.76
CA ARG A 5 21.24 -1.96 3.41
C ARG A 5 21.43 -0.45 3.35
N VAL A 6 22.64 0.03 3.61
CA VAL A 6 22.98 1.46 3.52
C VAL A 6 22.82 1.95 2.09
N LEU A 7 23.36 1.22 1.10
CA LEU A 7 23.25 1.59 -0.30
C LEU A 7 21.79 1.66 -0.77
N THR A 8 20.97 0.66 -0.41
CA THR A 8 19.54 0.69 -0.74
C THR A 8 18.83 1.86 -0.08
N ALA A 9 19.14 2.20 1.17
CA ALA A 9 18.50 3.32 1.86
C ALA A 9 18.91 4.67 1.24
N VAL A 10 20.19 4.85 0.93
CA VAL A 10 20.73 6.07 0.30
C VAL A 10 20.14 6.31 -1.08
N ILE A 11 19.74 5.28 -1.82
CA ILE A 11 19.09 5.41 -3.12
C ILE A 11 17.56 5.57 -2.96
N ALA A 12 16.95 4.72 -2.14
CA ALA A 12 15.49 4.67 -2.00
C ALA A 12 14.90 5.93 -1.35
N ILE A 13 15.56 6.47 -0.31
CA ILE A 13 15.06 7.66 0.40
C ILE A 13 14.98 8.88 -0.55
N PRO A 14 16.06 9.29 -1.24
CA PRO A 14 15.98 10.37 -2.22
C PRO A 14 15.01 10.06 -3.37
N ALA A 15 14.96 8.81 -3.86
CA ALA A 15 14.03 8.45 -4.92
C ALA A 15 12.56 8.64 -4.51
N VAL A 16 12.18 8.25 -3.29
CA VAL A 16 10.83 8.46 -2.75
C VAL A 16 10.56 9.95 -2.55
N ILE A 17 11.52 10.69 -1.97
CA ILE A 17 11.40 12.15 -1.78
C ILE A 17 11.21 12.84 -3.14
N LEU A 18 12.02 12.51 -4.15
CA LEU A 18 11.91 13.07 -5.49
C LEU A 18 10.59 12.70 -6.16
N LEU A 19 10.14 11.46 -6.01
CA LEU A 19 8.87 11.00 -6.57
C LEU A 19 7.70 11.82 -6.01
N PHE A 20 7.69 12.09 -4.72
CA PHE A 20 6.66 12.92 -4.10
C PHE A 20 6.91 14.41 -4.28
N TYR A 21 8.13 14.85 -4.64
CA TYR A 21 8.41 16.26 -4.90
C TYR A 21 7.69 16.73 -6.16
N TYR A 22 7.75 15.93 -7.22
CA TYR A 22 7.01 16.17 -8.45
C TYR A 22 5.56 15.67 -8.32
N ALA A 23 4.58 16.57 -8.42
CA ALA A 23 3.15 16.18 -8.49
C ALA A 23 2.76 15.74 -9.91
N GLY A 24 1.52 15.29 -10.09
CA GLY A 24 0.96 15.01 -11.41
C GLY A 24 1.48 13.70 -12.02
N PHE A 25 1.86 13.75 -13.30
CA PHE A 25 2.14 12.55 -14.10
C PHE A 25 3.28 11.66 -13.58
N PRO A 26 4.44 12.19 -13.12
CA PRO A 26 5.51 11.35 -12.56
C PRO A 26 5.07 10.60 -11.29
N LEU A 27 4.36 11.29 -10.38
CA LEU A 27 3.82 10.69 -9.17
C LEU A 27 2.75 9.64 -9.48
N MET A 28 1.89 9.90 -10.47
CA MET A 28 0.92 8.92 -10.95
C MET A 28 1.62 7.62 -11.40
N LEU A 29 2.60 7.70 -12.30
CA LEU A 29 3.28 6.51 -12.80
C LEU A 29 4.06 5.78 -11.70
N GLY A 30 4.81 6.52 -10.86
CA GLY A 30 5.58 5.91 -9.80
C GLY A 30 4.70 5.27 -8.72
N SER A 31 3.59 5.91 -8.34
CA SER A 31 2.65 5.32 -7.38
C SER A 31 1.96 4.07 -7.93
N LEU A 32 1.58 4.04 -9.23
CA LEU A 32 1.05 2.83 -9.87
C LEU A 32 2.07 1.70 -9.87
N ALA A 33 3.34 1.99 -10.18
CA ALA A 33 4.41 1.00 -10.13
C ALA A 33 4.62 0.45 -8.71
N VAL A 34 4.61 1.32 -7.69
CA VAL A 34 4.72 0.93 -6.28
C VAL A 34 3.53 0.10 -5.82
N VAL A 35 2.29 0.48 -6.17
CA VAL A 35 1.09 -0.33 -5.88
C VAL A 35 1.18 -1.68 -6.56
N ALA A 36 1.57 -1.74 -7.84
CA ALA A 36 1.68 -2.99 -8.57
C ALA A 36 2.75 -3.92 -7.96
N ALA A 37 3.92 -3.37 -7.60
CA ALA A 37 4.96 -4.14 -6.92
C ALA A 37 4.50 -4.62 -5.53
N GLY A 38 3.84 -3.76 -4.75
CA GLY A 38 3.30 -4.10 -3.44
C GLY A 38 2.23 -5.19 -3.50
N LEU A 39 1.31 -5.12 -4.47
CA LEU A 39 0.30 -6.15 -4.71
C LEU A 39 0.93 -7.46 -5.18
N HIS A 40 1.99 -7.40 -5.99
CA HIS A 40 2.72 -8.58 -6.41
C HIS A 40 3.27 -9.35 -5.22
N GLU A 41 3.97 -8.64 -4.34
CA GLU A 41 4.55 -9.18 -3.12
C GLU A 41 3.47 -9.69 -2.15
N PHE A 42 2.40 -8.90 -1.94
CA PHE A 42 1.28 -9.29 -1.08
C PHE A 42 0.61 -10.59 -1.56
N TYR A 43 0.27 -10.69 -2.85
CA TYR A 43 -0.38 -11.89 -3.38
C TYR A 43 0.57 -13.09 -3.48
N ARG A 44 1.88 -12.87 -3.64
CA ARG A 44 2.88 -13.95 -3.54
C ARG A 44 2.92 -14.53 -2.14
N LEU A 45 2.89 -13.69 -1.11
CA LEU A 45 2.80 -14.12 0.29
C LEU A 45 1.49 -14.84 0.57
N ALA A 46 0.36 -14.32 0.10
CA ALA A 46 -0.94 -14.98 0.23
C ALA A 46 -0.94 -16.40 -0.37
N ARG A 47 -0.33 -16.58 -1.54
CA ARG A 47 -0.14 -17.89 -2.17
C ARG A 47 0.72 -18.83 -1.34
N SER A 48 1.80 -18.32 -0.74
CA SER A 48 2.62 -19.14 0.16
C SER A 48 1.88 -19.59 1.43
N MET A 49 0.80 -18.90 1.81
CA MET A 49 -0.08 -19.27 2.92
C MET A 49 -1.25 -20.18 2.49
N GLY A 50 -1.28 -20.62 1.23
CA GLY A 50 -2.30 -21.54 0.72
C GLY A 50 -3.55 -20.89 0.11
N HIS A 51 -3.57 -19.55 -0.04
CA HIS A 51 -4.65 -18.84 -0.73
C HIS A 51 -4.40 -18.71 -2.23
N ASN A 52 -5.47 -18.69 -3.02
CA ASN A 52 -5.44 -18.50 -4.47
C ASN A 52 -6.12 -17.17 -4.86
N PRO A 53 -5.54 -16.01 -4.50
CA PRO A 53 -6.17 -14.72 -4.76
C PRO A 53 -6.39 -14.48 -6.26
N LEU A 54 -7.49 -13.81 -6.59
CA LEU A 54 -7.85 -13.38 -7.93
C LEU A 54 -7.01 -12.15 -8.30
N THR A 55 -5.72 -12.39 -8.55
CA THR A 55 -4.72 -11.32 -8.64
C THR A 55 -5.07 -10.26 -9.66
N TRP A 56 -5.64 -10.64 -10.81
CA TRP A 56 -6.06 -9.68 -11.83
C TRP A 56 -7.06 -8.64 -11.30
N TRP A 57 -8.11 -9.08 -10.61
CA TRP A 57 -9.05 -8.17 -9.96
C TRP A 57 -8.41 -7.34 -8.86
N GLY A 58 -7.51 -7.97 -8.09
CA GLY A 58 -6.71 -7.28 -7.09
C GLY A 58 -5.92 -6.09 -7.65
N TYR A 59 -5.23 -6.29 -8.78
CA TYR A 59 -4.52 -5.23 -9.50
C TYR A 59 -5.48 -4.16 -10.03
N LEU A 60 -6.56 -4.55 -10.71
CA LEU A 60 -7.51 -3.58 -11.26
C LEU A 60 -8.11 -2.70 -10.17
N ILE A 61 -8.54 -3.29 -9.05
CA ILE A 61 -9.12 -2.55 -7.92
C ILE A 61 -8.06 -1.66 -7.27
N GLY A 62 -6.87 -2.19 -6.96
CA GLY A 62 -5.82 -1.42 -6.28
C GLY A 62 -5.29 -0.26 -7.12
N LEU A 63 -5.12 -0.45 -8.44
CA LEU A 63 -4.70 0.62 -9.35
C LEU A 63 -5.83 1.63 -9.62
N ASN A 64 -7.09 1.19 -9.60
CA ASN A 64 -8.25 2.07 -9.74
C ASN A 64 -8.30 3.14 -8.62
N CYS A 65 -7.88 2.78 -7.39
CA CYS A 65 -7.77 3.74 -6.27
C CYS A 65 -6.86 4.92 -6.58
N ILE A 66 -5.83 4.74 -7.41
CA ILE A 66 -4.92 5.81 -7.83
C ILE A 66 -5.46 6.50 -9.10
N LEU A 67 -5.76 5.72 -10.13
CA LEU A 67 -6.16 6.24 -11.44
C LEU A 67 -7.47 7.02 -11.36
N PHE A 68 -8.57 6.34 -11.07
CA PHE A 68 -9.88 6.98 -11.03
C PHE A 68 -10.13 7.72 -9.72
N GLY A 69 -9.47 7.32 -8.63
CA GLY A 69 -9.59 7.99 -7.34
C GLY A 69 -8.96 9.38 -7.29
N ILE A 70 -7.98 9.67 -8.15
CA ILE A 70 -7.17 10.89 -8.07
C ILE A 70 -7.00 11.55 -9.45
N TYR A 71 -6.43 10.84 -10.43
CA TYR A 71 -5.91 11.47 -11.65
C TYR A 71 -6.90 11.55 -12.82
N LEU A 72 -7.75 10.54 -12.99
CA LEU A 72 -8.73 10.47 -14.07
C LEU A 72 -10.05 11.08 -13.59
N TRP A 73 -10.58 12.02 -14.39
CA TRP A 73 -11.87 12.66 -14.13
C TRP A 73 -12.00 13.24 -12.72
N SER A 74 -10.88 13.68 -12.13
CA SER A 74 -10.82 14.32 -10.81
C SER A 74 -11.52 13.54 -9.69
N GLY A 75 -11.51 12.19 -9.74
CA GLY A 75 -12.19 11.38 -8.72
C GLY A 75 -13.67 11.11 -8.95
N GLN A 76 -14.31 11.77 -9.93
CA GLN A 76 -15.77 11.77 -10.10
C GLN A 76 -16.35 10.36 -10.30
N TYR A 77 -15.65 9.53 -11.09
CA TYR A 77 -16.10 8.18 -11.45
C TYR A 77 -15.50 7.08 -10.57
N PHE A 78 -14.78 7.43 -9.52
CA PHE A 78 -14.15 6.43 -8.64
C PHE A 78 -15.17 5.47 -8.01
N PRO A 79 -16.26 5.92 -7.36
CA PRO A 79 -17.21 4.99 -6.77
C PRO A 79 -17.83 4.04 -7.81
N GLN A 80 -18.18 4.53 -8.99
CA GLN A 80 -18.84 3.77 -10.06
C GLN A 80 -17.89 2.73 -10.64
N THR A 81 -16.63 3.11 -10.91
CA THR A 81 -15.63 2.18 -11.43
C THR A 81 -15.24 1.14 -10.38
N LEU A 82 -15.10 1.52 -9.12
CA LEU A 82 -14.87 0.59 -8.02
C LEU A 82 -16.03 -0.40 -7.86
N TRP A 83 -17.27 0.09 -7.82
CA TRP A 83 -18.47 -0.75 -7.75
C TRP A 83 -18.55 -1.72 -8.92
N LEU A 84 -18.28 -1.27 -10.15
CA LEU A 84 -18.26 -2.11 -11.33
C LEU A 84 -17.22 -3.24 -11.21
N LEU A 85 -15.98 -2.91 -10.81
CA LEU A 85 -14.91 -3.91 -10.63
C LEU A 85 -15.27 -4.94 -9.54
N LEU A 86 -15.87 -4.50 -8.43
CA LEU A 86 -16.33 -5.39 -7.36
C LEU A 86 -17.48 -6.29 -7.83
N MET A 87 -18.44 -5.77 -8.58
CA MET A 87 -19.54 -6.58 -9.12
C MET A 87 -19.05 -7.61 -10.12
N LEU A 88 -18.18 -7.22 -11.06
CA LEU A 88 -17.63 -8.13 -12.06
C LEU A 88 -16.76 -9.23 -11.43
N SER A 89 -15.97 -8.91 -10.40
CA SER A 89 -15.18 -9.90 -9.68
C SER A 89 -16.04 -10.89 -8.89
N VAL A 90 -17.14 -10.43 -8.25
CA VAL A 90 -18.11 -11.32 -7.60
C VAL A 90 -18.84 -12.21 -8.64
N LEU A 91 -19.27 -11.64 -9.77
CA LEU A 91 -19.93 -12.41 -10.83
C LEU A 91 -19.02 -13.49 -11.41
N GLN A 92 -17.73 -13.17 -11.65
CA GLN A 92 -16.78 -14.19 -12.09
C GLN A 92 -16.59 -15.25 -11.01
N PHE A 93 -16.44 -14.84 -9.74
CA PHE A 93 -16.28 -15.75 -8.62
C PHE A 93 -17.45 -16.74 -8.52
N THR A 94 -18.69 -16.28 -8.63
CA THR A 94 -19.87 -17.15 -8.57
C THR A 94 -19.97 -18.05 -9.80
N ALA A 95 -19.63 -17.55 -11.00
CA ALA A 95 -19.69 -18.33 -12.24
C ALA A 95 -18.70 -19.51 -12.28
N VAL A 96 -17.57 -19.41 -11.57
CA VAL A 96 -16.55 -20.47 -11.52
C VAL A 96 -16.50 -21.21 -10.19
N PHE A 97 -17.45 -20.96 -9.29
CA PHE A 97 -17.53 -21.63 -7.99
C PHE A 97 -17.65 -23.16 -8.19
N PRO A 98 -16.90 -24.00 -7.43
CA PRO A 98 -16.08 -23.71 -6.25
C PRO A 98 -14.57 -23.55 -6.53
N ARG A 99 -14.16 -23.16 -7.75
CA ARG A 99 -12.72 -23.03 -8.09
C ARG A 99 -11.95 -22.09 -7.16
N TRP A 100 -12.61 -21.05 -6.64
CA TRP A 100 -12.07 -20.14 -5.64
C TRP A 100 -12.91 -20.18 -4.37
N SER A 101 -12.26 -19.99 -3.23
CA SER A 101 -12.93 -19.88 -1.93
C SER A 101 -13.30 -18.42 -1.62
N VAL A 102 -14.24 -18.24 -0.69
CA VAL A 102 -14.58 -16.90 -0.16
C VAL A 102 -13.35 -16.24 0.47
N SER A 103 -12.46 -17.03 1.08
CA SER A 103 -11.22 -16.54 1.65
C SER A 103 -10.28 -15.95 0.58
N ASP A 104 -10.22 -16.56 -0.60
CA ASP A 104 -9.41 -16.05 -1.73
C ASP A 104 -9.91 -14.69 -2.21
N LEU A 105 -11.24 -14.53 -2.27
CA LEU A 105 -11.87 -13.26 -2.62
C LEU A 105 -11.59 -12.19 -1.54
N ALA A 106 -11.72 -12.56 -0.27
CA ALA A 106 -11.43 -11.67 0.86
C ALA A 106 -9.96 -11.20 0.87
N VAL A 107 -9.02 -12.11 0.66
CA VAL A 107 -7.58 -11.78 0.57
C VAL A 107 -7.28 -10.90 -0.65
N THR A 108 -7.97 -11.14 -1.77
CA THR A 108 -7.85 -10.30 -2.98
C THR A 108 -8.23 -8.86 -2.67
N TYR A 109 -9.42 -8.64 -2.10
CA TYR A 109 -9.90 -7.31 -1.76
C TYR A 109 -9.08 -6.66 -0.65
N PHE A 110 -8.72 -7.42 0.37
CA PHE A 110 -7.87 -6.93 1.45
C PHE A 110 -6.54 -6.43 0.90
N GLY A 111 -5.86 -7.21 0.03
CA GLY A 111 -4.63 -6.76 -0.63
C GLY A 111 -4.82 -5.48 -1.44
N ALA A 112 -5.89 -5.40 -2.23
CA ALA A 112 -6.18 -4.26 -3.09
C ALA A 112 -6.41 -2.97 -2.30
N PHE A 113 -7.25 -3.01 -1.25
CA PHE A 113 -7.55 -1.86 -0.42
C PHE A 113 -6.42 -1.53 0.55
N TYR A 114 -5.71 -2.53 1.07
CA TYR A 114 -4.59 -2.32 1.98
C TYR A 114 -3.41 -1.68 1.26
N VAL A 115 -3.02 -2.18 0.09
CA VAL A 115 -1.88 -1.66 -0.67
C VAL A 115 -2.28 -0.45 -1.51
N GLY A 116 -3.23 -0.63 -2.44
CA GLY A 116 -3.63 0.43 -3.37
C GLY A 116 -4.47 1.52 -2.69
N GLY A 117 -5.48 1.10 -1.91
CA GLY A 117 -6.36 2.01 -1.19
C GLY A 117 -5.61 2.91 -0.20
N LEU A 118 -4.83 2.35 0.72
CA LEU A 118 -4.10 3.18 1.70
C LEU A 118 -3.03 4.07 1.07
N LEU A 119 -2.27 3.57 0.07
CA LEU A 119 -1.29 4.39 -0.64
C LEU A 119 -1.95 5.54 -1.40
N SER A 120 -3.19 5.36 -1.88
CA SER A 120 -3.93 6.44 -2.56
C SER A 120 -4.15 7.67 -1.68
N PHE A 121 -4.31 7.50 -0.36
CA PHE A 121 -4.41 8.65 0.54
C PHE A 121 -3.12 9.46 0.60
N LEU A 122 -1.96 8.82 0.55
CA LEU A 122 -0.67 9.52 0.53
C LEU A 122 -0.49 10.32 -0.78
N VAL A 123 -0.87 9.73 -1.92
CA VAL A 123 -0.86 10.42 -3.21
C VAL A 123 -1.86 11.58 -3.22
N ARG A 124 -3.07 11.38 -2.69
CA ARG A 124 -4.09 12.43 -2.59
C ARG A 124 -3.66 13.57 -1.67
N LEU A 125 -2.96 13.25 -0.57
CA LEU A 125 -2.37 14.25 0.31
C LEU A 125 -1.32 15.09 -0.43
N ARG A 126 -0.52 14.47 -1.32
CA ARG A 126 0.45 15.21 -2.14
C ARG A 126 -0.20 16.18 -3.11
N GLU A 127 -1.27 15.74 -3.78
CA GLU A 127 -2.01 16.53 -4.76
C GLU A 127 -2.88 17.63 -4.09
N TRP A 128 -2.91 17.69 -2.76
CA TRP A 128 -3.63 18.72 -2.03
C TRP A 128 -2.85 20.05 -2.05
N GLU A 129 -3.27 20.97 -2.91
CA GLU A 129 -2.72 22.33 -2.97
C GLU A 129 -3.18 23.22 -1.79
N PRO A 130 -2.37 24.19 -1.34
CA PRO A 130 -1.06 24.60 -1.88
C PRO A 130 0.17 23.91 -1.25
N GLN A 131 -0.01 23.10 -0.20
CA GLN A 131 1.09 22.65 0.67
C GLN A 131 1.23 21.11 0.77
N GLY A 132 0.61 20.34 -0.13
CA GLY A 132 0.57 18.88 -0.09
C GLY A 132 1.95 18.22 0.02
N TRP A 133 2.97 18.81 -0.61
CA TRP A 133 4.37 18.38 -0.44
C TRP A 133 4.86 18.43 1.01
N MET A 134 4.59 19.52 1.73
CA MET A 134 5.01 19.69 3.12
C MET A 134 4.30 18.68 4.03
N TRP A 135 3.03 18.39 3.76
CA TRP A 135 2.28 17.38 4.51
C TRP A 135 2.84 15.98 4.30
N VAL A 136 3.17 15.61 3.07
CA VAL A 136 3.82 14.33 2.78
C VAL A 136 5.18 14.22 3.44
N LEU A 137 6.01 15.27 3.39
CA LEU A 137 7.28 15.31 4.11
C LEU A 137 7.09 15.13 5.61
N LEU A 138 6.09 15.80 6.20
CA LEU A 138 5.77 15.66 7.62
C LEU A 138 5.38 14.20 7.96
N VAL A 139 4.57 13.54 7.12
CA VAL A 139 4.21 12.12 7.31
C VAL A 139 5.46 11.23 7.29
N PHE A 140 6.39 11.43 6.35
CA PHE A 140 7.63 10.66 6.30
C PHE A 140 8.52 10.92 7.52
N LEU A 141 8.70 12.19 7.90
CA LEU A 141 9.51 12.54 9.06
C LEU A 141 8.94 11.99 10.36
N LEU A 142 7.62 12.09 10.57
CA LEU A 142 6.97 11.57 11.76
C LEU A 142 7.03 10.04 11.84
N THR A 143 6.83 9.35 10.72
CA THR A 143 6.92 7.87 10.70
C THR A 143 8.34 7.39 10.95
N TRP A 144 9.35 7.99 10.30
CA TRP A 144 10.75 7.63 10.53
C TRP A 144 11.24 8.01 11.94
N ALA A 145 10.85 9.18 12.44
CA ALA A 145 11.19 9.60 13.81
C ALA A 145 10.53 8.69 14.83
N ASN A 146 9.26 8.32 14.63
CA ASN A 146 8.55 7.38 15.50
C ASN A 146 9.22 6.01 15.51
N ASP A 147 9.59 5.45 14.36
CA ASP A 147 10.25 4.14 14.29
C ASP A 147 11.63 4.16 14.96
N THR A 148 12.38 5.25 14.76
CA THR A 148 13.69 5.47 15.38
C THR A 148 13.56 5.60 16.90
N ALA A 149 12.62 6.41 17.38
CA ALA A 149 12.34 6.58 18.80
C ALA A 149 11.86 5.28 19.44
N ALA A 150 10.92 4.57 18.80
CA ALA A 150 10.42 3.27 19.27
C ALA A 150 11.53 2.23 19.38
N TYR A 151 12.48 2.21 18.43
CA TYR A 151 13.64 1.33 18.51
C TYR A 151 14.54 1.67 19.71
N PHE A 152 14.96 2.93 19.87
CA PHE A 152 15.89 3.31 20.95
C PHE A 152 15.27 3.28 22.34
N ILE A 153 14.05 3.78 22.48
CA ILE A 153 13.33 3.81 23.75
C ILE A 153 12.86 2.40 24.10
N GLY A 154 12.23 1.69 23.16
CA GLY A 154 11.73 0.33 23.39
C GLY A 154 12.83 -0.66 23.73
N SER A 155 13.99 -0.60 23.06
CA SER A 155 15.09 -1.52 23.36
C SER A 155 15.78 -1.26 24.71
N LYS A 156 15.80 -0.01 25.19
CA LYS A 156 16.48 0.35 26.45
C LYS A 156 15.55 0.34 27.67
N LEU A 157 14.32 0.80 27.50
CA LEU A 157 13.37 1.06 28.58
C LEU A 157 12.16 0.13 28.57
N GLY A 158 11.90 -0.55 27.44
CA GLY A 158 10.76 -1.44 27.30
C GLY A 158 10.91 -2.70 28.15
N LYS A 159 9.91 -2.97 28.99
CA LYS A 159 9.91 -4.13 29.90
C LYS A 159 8.85 -5.16 29.54
N ARG A 160 7.74 -4.72 28.92
CA ARG A 160 6.61 -5.59 28.60
C ARG A 160 6.46 -5.72 27.09
N PRO A 161 6.53 -6.93 26.52
CA PRO A 161 6.29 -7.13 25.10
C PRO A 161 4.83 -6.83 24.75
N LEU A 162 4.62 -6.04 23.70
CA LEU A 162 3.30 -5.61 23.21
C LEU A 162 2.56 -6.74 22.48
N CYS A 163 3.26 -7.47 21.60
CA CYS A 163 2.66 -8.54 20.82
C CYS A 163 3.62 -9.74 20.66
N PRO A 164 3.73 -10.61 21.69
CA PRO A 164 4.77 -11.62 21.77
C PRO A 164 4.79 -12.62 20.60
N ARG A 165 3.61 -12.97 20.06
CA ARG A 165 3.48 -13.96 18.99
C ARG A 165 3.77 -13.40 17.59
N LEU A 166 3.48 -12.12 17.36
CA LEU A 166 3.61 -11.48 16.04
C LEU A 166 4.93 -10.70 15.91
N SER A 167 5.31 -9.97 16.96
CA SER A 167 6.51 -9.13 16.98
C SER A 167 7.10 -9.10 18.39
N PRO A 168 7.91 -10.12 18.77
CA PRO A 168 8.36 -10.32 20.15
C PRO A 168 9.25 -9.19 20.69
N LYS A 169 9.87 -8.41 19.80
CA LYS A 169 10.77 -7.31 20.18
C LYS A 169 10.07 -5.96 20.37
N LYS A 170 8.76 -5.86 20.11
CA LYS A 170 8.00 -4.62 20.31
C LYS A 170 7.50 -4.54 21.76
N THR A 171 7.75 -3.42 22.45
CA THR A 171 7.51 -3.26 23.90
C THR A 171 6.63 -2.03 24.21
N VAL A 172 5.96 -2.06 25.38
CA VAL A 172 5.26 -0.93 26.02
C VAL A 172 6.06 -0.45 27.23
#